data_AF-A0A1F9YPM5-F1
#
_entry.id   AF-A0A1F9YPM5-F1
#
_cell.length_a   1.000
_cell.length_b   1.000
_cell.length_c   1.000
_cell.angle_alpha   90.00
_cell.angle_beta   90.00
_cell.angle_gamma   90.00
#
_symmetry.space_group_name_H-M   'P 1'
#
loop_
_entity.id
_entity.type
_entity.pdbx_description
1 polymer ?
#
loop_
_entity_poly.entity_id
_entity_poly.type
_entity_poly.pdbx_seq_one_letter_code
_entity_poly.pdbx_strand_id
1 'polypeptide(L)' 'MSVYDMGLISELKVSKDSVSLTFRPTSPFCPLGVQLAMNIKRILKGMKGTQRADVKVIGHVQEQMINKALADT' A
#
# COMPACT_ATOMS: atom_id res chain seq x y z
N MET A 1 -4.68 -5.95 -17.73
CA MET A 1 -5.42 -6.04 -16.46
C MET A 1 -4.68 -5.23 -15.41
N SER A 2 -5.38 -4.37 -14.68
CA SER A 2 -4.79 -3.53 -13.64
C SER A 2 -4.68 -4.28 -12.30
N VAL A 3 -3.84 -3.78 -11.39
CA VAL A 3 -3.73 -4.31 -10.01
C VAL A 3 -5.05 -4.27 -9.23
N TYR A 4 -5.98 -3.39 -9.64
CA TYR A 4 -7.34 -3.33 -9.11
C TYR A 4 -8.18 -4.51 -9.60
N ASP A 5 -8.10 -4.84 -10.90
CA ASP A 5 -8.78 -6.00 -11.50
C ASP A 5 -8.26 -7.34 -10.94
N MET A 6 -7.02 -7.34 -10.41
CA MET A 6 -6.41 -8.49 -9.74
C MET A 6 -6.81 -8.61 -8.25
N GLY A 7 -7.63 -7.68 -7.71
CA GLY A 7 -8.10 -7.72 -6.32
C GLY A 7 -7.04 -7.41 -5.27
N LEU A 8 -5.95 -6.74 -5.64
CA LEU A 8 -4.83 -6.49 -4.72
C LEU A 8 -5.05 -5.28 -3.80
N ILE A 9 -6.01 -4.42 -4.13
CA ILE A 9 -6.44 -3.30 -3.30
C ILE A 9 -7.74 -3.72 -2.62
N SER A 10 -7.65 -3.99 -1.32
CA SER A 10 -8.79 -4.42 -0.51
C SER A 10 -9.59 -3.25 0.07
N GLU A 11 -8.95 -2.09 0.23
CA GLU A 11 -9.59 -0.88 0.75
C GLU A 11 -8.87 0.36 0.25
N LEU A 12 -9.63 1.39 -0.15
CA LEU A 12 -9.12 2.71 -0.53
C LEU A 12 -10.03 3.77 0.10
N LYS A 13 -9.45 4.64 0.92
CA LYS A 13 -10.11 5.79 1.54
C LYS A 13 -9.40 7.06 1.12
N VAL A 14 -10.15 7.99 0.55
CA VAL A 14 -9.65 9.30 0.13
C VAL A 14 -10.38 10.36 0.93
N SER A 15 -9.60 11.18 1.63
CA SER A 15 -10.06 12.37 2.35
C SER A 15 -9.53 13.62 1.64
N LYS A 16 -9.84 14.81 2.18
CA LYS A 16 -9.47 16.09 1.57
C LYS A 16 -7.97 16.23 1.28
N ASP A 17 -7.12 15.72 2.14
CA ASP A 17 -5.65 15.85 2.09
C ASP A 17 -4.90 14.55 2.36
N SER A 18 -5.62 13.44 2.55
CA SER A 18 -5.04 12.16 2.94
C SER A 18 -5.61 11.00 2.14
N VAL A 19 -4.76 10.03 1.86
CA VAL A 19 -5.14 8.77 1.19
C VAL A 19 -4.68 7.61 2.05
N SER A 20 -5.58 6.65 2.29
CA SER A 20 -5.28 5.40 2.97
C SER A 20 -5.64 4.22 2.08
N LEU A 21 -4.71 3.27 1.95
CA LEU A 21 -4.85 2.10 1.08
C LEU A 21 -4.43 0.81 1.81
N THR A 22 -5.29 -0.21 1.75
CA THR A 22 -4.96 -1.56 2.22
C THR A 22 -4.65 -2.49 1.04
N PHE A 23 -3.40 -2.93 0.97
CA PHE A 23 -2.85 -3.78 -0.07
C PHE A 23 -2.71 -5.23 0.40
N ARG A 24 -3.22 -6.17 -0.40
CA ARG A 24 -3.06 -7.61 -0.19
C ARG A 24 -2.27 -8.20 -1.37
N PRO A 25 -1.04 -8.70 -1.15
CA PRO A 25 -0.30 -9.41 -2.19
C PRO A 25 -1.04 -10.68 -2.66
N THR A 26 -0.75 -11.12 -3.89
CA THR A 26 -1.32 -12.37 -4.44
C THR A 26 -0.89 -13.63 -3.69
N SER A 27 0.26 -13.59 -3.00
CA SER A 27 0.82 -14.70 -2.24
C SER A 27 1.44 -14.21 -0.93
N PRO A 28 1.30 -14.95 0.19
CA PRO A 28 1.89 -14.61 1.48
C PRO A 28 3.42 -14.47 1.49
N PHE A 29 4.09 -15.05 0.49
CA PHE A 29 5.55 -15.07 0.36
C PHE A 29 6.05 -14.25 -0.84
N CYS A 30 5.20 -13.43 -1.47
CA CYS A 30 5.57 -12.69 -2.67
C CYS A 30 6.74 -11.73 -2.39
N PRO A 31 7.94 -11.97 -2.93
CA PRO A 31 9.11 -11.14 -2.63
C PRO A 31 8.95 -9.69 -3.15
N LEU A 32 8.11 -9.51 -4.17
CA LEU A 32 7.80 -8.21 -4.76
C LEU A 32 6.72 -7.43 -3.99
N GLY A 33 5.99 -8.07 -3.07
CA GLY A 33 4.89 -7.43 -2.33
C GLY A 33 5.35 -6.21 -1.54
N VAL A 34 6.56 -6.26 -0.97
CA VAL A 34 7.15 -5.16 -0.20
C VAL A 34 7.50 -3.98 -1.10
N GLN A 35 8.20 -4.25 -2.20
CA GLN A 35 8.59 -3.21 -3.17
C GLN A 35 7.36 -2.53 -3.78
N LEU A 36 6.32 -3.30 -4.08
CA LEU A 36 5.08 -2.77 -4.61
C LEU A 36 4.37 -1.87 -3.59
N ALA A 37 4.28 -2.28 -2.32
CA ALA A 37 3.70 -1.45 -1.26
C ALA A 37 4.45 -0.12 -1.06
N MET A 38 5.79 -0.15 -1.10
CA MET A 38 6.61 1.07 -1.02
C MET A 38 6.39 1.98 -2.24
N ASN A 39 6.32 1.41 -3.44
CA ASN A 39 6.06 2.17 -4.66
C ASN A 39 4.66 2.81 -4.65
N ILE A 40 3.63 2.08 -4.19
CA ILE A 40 2.28 2.61 -4.03
C ILE A 40 2.31 3.82 -3.08
N LYS A 41 2.94 3.68 -1.91
CA LYS A 41 3.04 4.79 -0.94
C LYS A 41 3.74 6.01 -1.54
N ARG A 42 4.85 5.80 -2.26
CA ARG A 42 5.59 6.88 -2.93
C ARG A 42 4.72 7.63 -3.95
N ILE A 43 4.00 6.89 -4.79
CA ILE A 43 3.12 7.48 -5.82
C ILE A 43 1.99 8.28 -5.15
N LEU A 44 1.34 7.71 -4.13
CA LEU A 44 0.28 8.41 -3.39
C LEU A 44 0.78 9.70 -2.73
N LYS A 45 1.97 9.71 -2.13
CA LYS A 45 2.58 10.93 -1.58
C LYS A 45 2.89 11.99 -2.65
N GLY A 46 3.20 11.58 -3.87
CA GLY A 46 3.50 12.49 -4.97
C GLY A 46 2.28 13.11 -5.65
N MET A 47 1.06 12.68 -5.28
CA MET A 47 -0.17 13.20 -5.88
C MET A 47 -0.46 14.62 -5.40
N LYS A 48 -0.85 15.49 -6.34
CA LYS A 48 -1.21 16.88 -6.05
C LYS A 48 -2.40 16.91 -5.08
N GLY A 49 -2.21 17.57 -3.93
CA GLY A 49 -3.23 17.69 -2.89
C GLY A 49 -3.15 16.61 -1.80
N THR A 50 -2.29 15.60 -1.93
CA THR A 50 -2.05 14.60 -0.89
C THR A 50 -0.94 15.06 0.04
N GLN A 51 -1.30 15.42 1.28
CA GLN A 51 -0.35 15.74 2.35
C GLN A 51 0.08 14.48 3.11
N ARG A 52 -0.80 13.48 3.19
CA ARG A 52 -0.56 12.23 3.92
C ARG A 52 -0.97 11.02 3.09
N ALA A 53 -0.09 10.02 3.04
CA ALA A 53 -0.41 8.72 2.44
C ALA A 53 -0.06 7.60 3.41
N ASP A 54 -1.07 6.80 3.75
CA ASP A 54 -0.96 5.63 4.61
C ASP A 54 -1.18 4.38 3.75
N VAL A 55 -0.26 3.43 3.82
CA VAL A 55 -0.37 2.14 3.11
C VAL A 55 -0.19 1.02 4.13
N LYS A 56 -1.15 0.10 4.16
CA LYS A 56 -1.14 -1.08 5.02
C LYS A 56 -1.08 -2.34 4.16
N VAL A 57 -0.12 -3.21 4.43
CA VAL A 57 -0.01 -4.54 3.85
C VAL A 57 -0.67 -5.55 4.78
N ILE A 58 -1.50 -6.42 4.22
CA ILE A 58 -2.13 -7.54 4.95
C ILE A 58 -1.90 -8.86 4.23
N GLY A 59 -1.84 -9.95 5.00
CA GLY A 59 -1.77 -11.31 4.45
C GLY A 59 -0.40 -11.70 3.88
N HIS A 60 0.63 -10.91 4.16
CA HIS A 60 2.03 -11.30 3.93
C HIS A 60 2.63 -11.83 5.24
N VAL A 61 3.51 -12.83 5.17
CA VAL A 61 4.10 -13.43 6.39
C VAL A 61 4.93 -12.44 7.22
N GLN A 62 5.45 -11.38 6.58
CA GLN A 62 6.18 -10.29 7.22
C GLN A 62 5.35 -8.99 7.36
N GLU A 63 4.02 -9.07 7.36
CA GLU A 63 3.15 -7.87 7.37
C GLU A 63 3.51 -6.84 8.45
N GLN A 64 3.86 -7.28 9.66
CA GLN A 64 4.21 -6.38 10.76
C GLN A 64 5.49 -5.59 10.46
N MET A 65 6.54 -6.27 9.99
CA MET A 65 7.80 -5.64 9.63
C MET A 65 7.62 -4.66 8.47
N ILE A 66 6.86 -5.05 7.45
CA ILE A 66 6.58 -4.23 6.27
C ILE A 66 5.80 -2.98 6.68
N ASN A 67 4.74 -3.13 7.47
CA ASN A 67 3.93 -2.01 7.93
C ASN A 67 4.72 -1.03 8.81
N LYS A 68 5.67 -1.53 9.60
CA LYS A 68 6.59 -0.68 10.36
C LYS A 68 7.51 0.14 9.44
N ALA A 69 8.16 -0.51 8.47
CA ALA A 69 9.00 0.17 7.50
C ALA A 69 8.22 1.19 6.65
N LEU A 70 6.96 0.87 6.33
CA LEU A 70 6.06 1.81 5.68
C LEU A 70 5.68 2.96 6.60
N ALA A 71 5.47 2.78 7.90
CA ALA A 71 5.13 3.89 8.80
C ALA A 71 6.28 4.91 8.93
N ASP A 72 7.53 4.44 8.85
CA ASP A 72 8.74 5.26 9.04
C ASP A 72 9.15 6.10 7.80
N THR A 73 8.42 5.96 6.68
CA THR A 73 8.71 6.64 5.39
C THR A 73 7.72 7.72 5.00
#